data_AF-X1QBZ6-F1
#
_entry.id   AF-X1QBZ6-F1
#
_cell.length_a   1.000
_cell.length_b   1.000
_cell.length_c   1.000
_cell.angle_alpha   90.00
_cell.angle_beta   90.00
_cell.angle_gamma   90.00
#
_symmetry.space_group_name_H-M   'P 1'
#
loop_
_entity.id
_entity.type
_entity.pdbx_description
1 polymer ?
#
loop_
_entity_poly.entity_id
_entity_poly.type
_entity_poly.pdbx_seq_one_letter_code
_entity_poly.pdbx_strand_id
1 'polypeptide(L)'
;IRNVLVTAGYINEQPWEELLKYVDAANIDLKAISDDFYRQVCSGTLKPVQNAMVLAKASGILVEVTNLIIPTLNDKPEQIRQLARWVKVNLGGETPLHFSGFYPHYKMRNLPPTSLKALEIARQIAMG
;
A
#
# COMPACT_ATOMS: atom_id res chain seq x y z
N ILE A 1 -2.93 6.90 -25.81
CA ILE A 1 -3.62 7.04 -24.51
C ILE A 1 -2.65 6.53 -23.46
N ARG A 2 -2.56 7.18 -22.28
CA ARG A 2 -1.78 6.65 -21.15
C ARG A 2 -2.72 5.94 -20.18
N ASN A 3 -2.31 4.79 -19.66
CA ASN A 3 -3.12 3.90 -18.84
C ASN A 3 -2.63 3.91 -17.39
N VAL A 4 -3.56 4.15 -16.47
CA VAL A 4 -3.31 4.10 -15.03
C VAL A 4 -4.04 2.90 -14.45
N LEU A 5 -3.33 2.11 -13.64
CA LEU A 5 -3.90 0.97 -12.93
C LEU A 5 -4.01 1.29 -11.44
N VAL A 6 -5.18 1.04 -10.85
CA VAL A 6 -5.39 1.06 -9.39
C VAL A 6 -5.67 -0.36 -8.94
N THR A 7 -4.87 -0.90 -8.02
CA THR A 7 -4.89 -2.33 -7.70
C THR A 7 -4.46 -2.66 -6.27
N ALA A 8 -4.93 -3.79 -5.75
CA ALA A 8 -4.42 -4.37 -4.50
C ALA A 8 -3.06 -5.08 -4.65
N GLY A 9 -2.58 -5.28 -5.88
CA GLY A 9 -1.28 -5.89 -6.17
C GLY A 9 -1.14 -7.38 -5.81
N TYR A 10 -2.21 -8.04 -5.36
CA TYR A 10 -2.21 -9.47 -5.04
C TYR A 10 -2.42 -10.30 -6.31
N ILE A 11 -1.34 -10.53 -7.07
CA ILE A 11 -1.36 -11.18 -8.38
C ILE A 11 -0.13 -12.09 -8.55
N ASN A 12 -0.26 -13.11 -9.40
CA ASN A 12 0.87 -13.95 -9.79
C ASN A 12 1.82 -13.18 -10.72
N GLU A 13 3.11 -13.55 -10.68
CA GLU A 13 4.17 -12.86 -11.42
C GLU A 13 3.93 -12.85 -12.95
N GLN A 14 3.67 -14.00 -13.57
CA GLN A 14 3.47 -14.09 -15.02
C GLN A 14 2.32 -13.21 -15.56
N PRO A 15 1.09 -13.29 -15.02
CA PRO A 15 0.02 -12.38 -15.44
C PRO A 15 0.34 -10.90 -15.17
N TRP A 16 1.11 -10.61 -14.12
CA TRP A 16 1.53 -9.25 -13.82
C TRP A 16 2.47 -8.70 -14.89
N GLU A 17 3.51 -9.45 -15.27
CA GLU A 17 4.43 -9.08 -16.37
C GLU A 17 3.70 -8.84 -17.69
N GLU A 18 2.70 -9.67 -18.01
CA GLU A 18 1.88 -9.48 -19.21
C GLU A 18 1.05 -8.20 -19.16
N LEU A 19 0.42 -7.92 -18.02
CA LEU A 19 -0.40 -6.73 -17.83
C LEU A 19 0.44 -5.44 -17.88
N LEU A 20 1.63 -5.46 -17.29
CA LEU A 20 2.52 -4.29 -17.20
C LEU A 20 2.94 -3.74 -18.58
N LYS A 21 2.92 -4.56 -19.64
CA LYS A 21 3.19 -4.13 -21.03
C LYS A 21 2.22 -3.04 -21.53
N TYR A 22 1.08 -2.87 -20.86
CA TYR A 22 0.00 -1.96 -21.24
C TYR A 22 -0.27 -0.87 -20.18
N VAL A 23 0.56 -0.77 -19.14
CA VAL A 23 0.38 0.15 -18.02
C VAL A 23 1.47 1.22 -18.07
N ASP A 24 1.13 2.49 -17.86
CA ASP A 24 2.10 3.58 -17.75
C ASP A 24 2.37 3.95 -16.28
N ALA A 25 1.34 3.82 -15.42
CA ALA A 25 1.44 4.10 -13.99
C ALA A 25 0.54 3.16 -13.17
N ALA A 26 0.95 2.85 -11.94
CA ALA A 26 0.20 2.00 -11.02
C ALA A 26 0.14 2.60 -9.62
N ASN A 27 -1.07 2.81 -9.09
CA ASN A 27 -1.31 3.05 -7.67
C ASN A 27 -1.65 1.70 -7.01
N ILE A 28 -0.78 1.26 -6.09
CA ILE A 28 -0.88 -0.08 -5.49
C ILE A 28 -1.10 0.03 -3.98
N ASP A 29 -2.13 -0.66 -3.48
CA ASP A 29 -2.45 -0.68 -2.05
C ASP A 29 -1.48 -1.56 -1.27
N LEU A 30 -0.64 -0.94 -0.43
CA LEU A 30 0.12 -1.63 0.61
C LEU A 30 -0.63 -1.51 1.94
N LYS A 31 -1.43 -2.51 2.30
CA LYS A 31 -2.38 -2.39 3.42
C LYS A 31 -1.72 -2.46 4.80
N ALA A 32 -0.60 -3.17 4.93
CA ALA A 32 0.23 -3.22 6.14
C ALA A 32 1.61 -3.82 5.83
N ILE A 33 2.62 -3.58 6.67
CA ILE A 33 3.85 -4.40 6.72
C ILE A 33 3.67 -5.52 7.74
N SER A 34 2.69 -6.39 7.51
CA SER A 34 2.41 -7.53 8.39
C SER A 34 1.69 -8.63 7.61
N ASP A 35 2.27 -9.83 7.55
CA ASP A 35 1.61 -10.96 6.91
C ASP A 35 0.36 -11.41 7.69
N ASP A 36 0.37 -11.29 9.02
CA ASP A 36 -0.79 -11.57 9.87
C ASP A 36 -1.97 -10.67 9.55
N PHE A 37 -1.73 -9.37 9.34
CA PHE A 37 -2.79 -8.44 8.90
C PHE A 37 -3.39 -8.91 7.57
N TYR A 38 -2.56 -9.32 6.61
CA TYR A 38 -3.05 -9.81 5.32
C TYR A 38 -3.87 -11.09 5.46
N ARG A 39 -3.43 -12.04 6.29
CA ARG A 39 -4.16 -13.29 6.53
C ARG A 39 -5.49 -13.06 7.22
N GLN A 40 -5.51 -12.23 8.27
CA GLN A 40 -6.69 -12.03 9.10
C GLN A 40 -7.69 -11.05 8.50
N VAL A 41 -7.22 -9.95 7.89
CA VAL A 41 -8.08 -8.87 7.41
C VAL A 41 -8.33 -8.97 5.90
N CYS A 42 -7.34 -9.37 5.12
CA CYS A 42 -7.42 -9.36 3.65
C CYS A 42 -7.71 -10.75 3.05
N SER A 43 -7.64 -11.83 3.84
CA SER A 43 -7.67 -13.21 3.34
C SER A 43 -6.59 -13.47 2.27
N GLY A 44 -5.41 -12.88 2.45
CA GLY A 44 -4.28 -12.96 1.51
C GLY A 44 -2.94 -13.03 2.25
N THR A 45 -1.85 -12.75 1.54
CA THR A 45 -0.49 -12.68 2.09
C THR A 45 0.25 -11.43 1.61
N LEU A 46 1.22 -10.96 2.38
CA LEU A 46 1.93 -9.71 2.09
C LEU A 46 2.88 -9.84 0.89
N LYS A 47 3.60 -10.96 0.80
CA LYS A 47 4.73 -11.13 -0.13
C LYS A 47 4.34 -10.95 -1.61
N PRO A 48 3.21 -11.47 -2.12
CA PRO A 48 2.81 -11.23 -3.51
C PRO A 48 2.62 -9.75 -3.84
N VAL A 49 2.05 -8.96 -2.93
CA VAL A 49 1.86 -7.51 -3.13
C VAL A 49 3.21 -6.79 -3.22
N GLN A 50 4.15 -7.13 -2.33
CA GLN A 50 5.50 -6.57 -2.35
C GLN A 50 6.24 -6.92 -3.64
N ASN A 51 6.15 -8.18 -4.09
CA ASN A 51 6.76 -8.62 -5.34
C ASN A 51 6.17 -7.88 -6.54
N ALA A 52 4.84 -7.69 -6.58
CA ALA A 52 4.18 -6.95 -7.66
C ALA A 52 4.67 -5.48 -7.74
N MET A 53 4.81 -4.80 -6.59
CA MET A 53 5.31 -3.41 -6.56
C MET A 53 6.76 -3.32 -7.06
N VAL A 54 7.63 -4.22 -6.60
CA VAL A 54 9.05 -4.24 -7.01
C VAL A 54 9.17 -4.54 -8.51
N LEU A 55 8.42 -5.52 -9.01
CA LEU A 55 8.42 -5.86 -10.43
C LEU A 55 7.90 -4.69 -11.28
N ALA A 56 6.80 -4.04 -10.88
CA ALA A 56 6.28 -2.87 -11.59
C ALA A 56 7.31 -1.74 -11.69
N LYS A 57 7.99 -1.42 -10.59
CA LYS A 57 9.06 -0.41 -10.59
C LYS A 57 10.22 -0.83 -11.50
N ALA A 58 10.64 -2.10 -11.45
CA ALA A 58 11.71 -2.63 -12.30
C ALA A 58 11.34 -2.64 -13.79
N SER A 59 10.05 -2.78 -14.13
CA SER A 59 9.53 -2.69 -15.50
C SER A 59 9.38 -1.24 -16.01
N GLY A 60 9.82 -0.23 -15.25
CA GLY A 60 9.79 1.18 -15.66
C GLY A 60 8.43 1.87 -15.46
N ILE A 61 7.51 1.24 -14.71
CA ILE A 61 6.20 1.82 -14.42
C ILE A 61 6.32 2.90 -13.35
N LEU A 62 5.59 4.01 -13.51
CA LEU A 62 5.44 4.98 -12.44
C LEU A 62 4.59 4.36 -11.31
N VAL A 63 5.24 4.02 -10.20
CA VAL A 63 4.56 3.41 -9.04
C VAL A 63 4.24 4.47 -8.00
N GLU A 64 3.01 4.44 -7.49
CA GLU A 64 2.58 5.12 -6.28
C GLU A 64 2.02 4.09 -5.29
N VAL A 65 2.16 4.36 -3.99
CA VAL A 65 1.68 3.46 -2.93
C VAL A 65 0.57 4.14 -2.15
N THR A 66 -0.53 3.43 -1.91
CA THR A 66 -1.59 3.87 -1.00
C THR A 66 -1.65 2.97 0.23
N ASN A 67 -1.71 3.57 1.41
CA ASN A 67 -1.99 2.88 2.66
C ASN A 67 -3.24 3.46 3.32
N LEU A 68 -4.28 2.63 3.44
CA LEU A 68 -5.47 2.97 4.22
C LEU A 68 -5.17 2.73 5.70
N ILE A 69 -5.10 3.80 6.48
CA ILE A 69 -4.90 3.71 7.93
C ILE A 69 -6.23 3.32 8.56
N ILE A 70 -6.25 2.21 9.27
CA ILE A 70 -7.37 1.66 10.01
C ILE A 70 -7.01 1.66 11.50
N PRO A 71 -7.77 2.36 12.36
CA PRO A 71 -7.44 2.47 13.77
C PRO A 71 -7.30 1.11 14.43
N THR A 72 -6.35 0.96 15.33
CA THR A 72 -6.01 -0.28 16.07
C THR A 72 -5.39 -1.43 15.26
N LEU A 73 -5.43 -1.39 13.93
CA LEU A 73 -4.97 -2.50 13.09
C LEU A 73 -3.60 -2.25 12.44
N ASN A 74 -3.41 -1.06 11.86
CA ASN A 74 -2.17 -0.70 11.16
C ASN A 74 -1.71 0.75 11.42
N ASP A 75 -2.24 1.40 12.46
CA ASP A 75 -2.02 2.81 12.79
C ASP A 75 -0.90 3.05 13.81
N LYS A 76 -0.19 2.01 14.25
CA LYS A 76 0.92 2.17 15.20
C LYS A 76 2.10 2.91 14.53
N PRO A 77 2.73 3.87 15.22
CA PRO A 77 3.86 4.63 14.67
C PRO A 77 5.00 3.76 14.11
N GLU A 78 5.31 2.65 14.77
CA GLU A 78 6.35 1.70 14.36
C GLU A 78 6.00 1.01 13.03
N GLN A 79 4.73 0.62 12.85
CA GLN A 79 4.26 -0.01 11.61
C GLN A 79 4.32 0.98 10.45
N ILE A 80 3.91 2.23 10.67
CA ILE A 80 3.99 3.30 9.66
C ILE A 80 5.45 3.56 9.27
N ARG A 81 6.36 3.63 10.25
CA ARG A 81 7.80 3.81 10.01
C ARG A 81 8.39 2.65 9.22
N GLN A 82 8.01 1.42 9.53
CA GLN A 82 8.43 0.23 8.78
C GLN A 82 7.89 0.25 7.35
N LEU A 83 6.64 0.66 7.15
CA LEU A 83 6.03 0.82 5.84
C LEU A 83 6.75 1.88 5.00
N ALA A 84 6.95 3.08 5.52
CA ALA A 84 7.66 4.15 4.83
C ALA A 84 9.10 3.73 4.49
N ARG A 85 9.80 3.08 5.43
CA ARG A 85 11.14 2.54 5.18
C ARG A 85 11.13 1.47 4.09
N TRP A 86 10.17 0.56 4.11
CA TRP A 86 10.06 -0.48 3.09
C TRP A 86 9.85 0.14 1.70
N VAL A 87 8.94 1.11 1.56
CA VAL A 87 8.73 1.84 0.30
C VAL A 87 10.01 2.53 -0.14
N LYS A 88 10.66 3.30 0.73
CA LYS A 88 11.91 4.00 0.42
C LYS A 88 13.03 3.07 -0.04
N VAL A 89 13.22 1.93 0.64
CA VAL A 89 14.30 0.98 0.34
C VAL A 89 14.04 0.19 -0.94
N ASN A 90 12.79 -0.24 -1.18
CA ASN A 90 12.48 -1.17 -2.27
C ASN A 90 11.97 -0.48 -3.54
N LEU A 91 11.35 0.70 -3.41
CA LEU A 91 10.74 1.43 -4.52
C LEU A 91 11.41 2.78 -4.78
N GLY A 92 12.28 3.27 -3.89
CA GLY A 92 12.96 4.56 -3.99
C GLY A 92 12.29 5.64 -3.15
N GLY A 93 13.10 6.60 -2.67
CA GLY A 93 12.64 7.69 -1.79
C GLY A 93 11.78 8.74 -2.48
N GLU A 94 11.77 8.75 -3.81
CA GLU A 94 10.93 9.57 -4.67
C GLU A 94 9.54 8.97 -4.92
N THR A 95 9.31 7.71 -4.54
CA THR A 95 8.02 7.03 -4.74
C THR A 95 6.95 7.65 -3.83
N PRO A 96 5.85 8.19 -4.39
CA PRO A 96 4.77 8.75 -3.58
C PRO A 96 4.12 7.70 -2.68
N LEU A 97 3.98 8.03 -1.40
CA LEU A 97 3.25 7.26 -0.40
C LEU A 97 2.07 8.09 0.11
N HIS A 98 0.86 7.65 -0.24
CA HIS A 98 -0.39 8.27 0.16
C HIS A 98 -0.97 7.57 1.38
N PHE A 99 -1.42 8.35 2.36
CA PHE A 99 -2.21 7.85 3.49
C PHE A 99 -3.66 8.27 3.32
N SER A 100 -4.56 7.28 3.37
CA SER A 100 -6.02 7.51 3.34
C SER A 100 -6.65 7.07 4.66
N GLY A 101 -7.77 7.69 5.02
CA GLY A 101 -8.48 7.42 6.27
C GLY A 101 -9.58 6.38 6.09
N PHE A 102 -9.62 5.40 6.99
CA PHE A 102 -10.72 4.45 7.09
C PHE A 102 -12.01 5.12 7.55
N TYR A 103 -13.13 4.63 7.03
CA TYR A 103 -14.48 4.95 7.52
C TYR A 103 -15.27 3.66 7.72
N PRO A 104 -15.99 3.49 8.85
CA PRO A 104 -16.62 2.22 9.23
C PRO A 104 -17.85 1.87 8.39
N HIS A 105 -17.58 1.34 7.19
CA HIS A 105 -18.58 0.84 6.26
C HIS A 105 -18.49 -0.68 6.07
N TYR A 106 -19.56 -1.26 5.50
CA TYR A 106 -19.67 -2.67 5.14
C TYR A 106 -19.46 -3.64 6.33
N LYS A 107 -18.34 -4.40 6.37
CA LYS A 107 -18.08 -5.50 7.33
C LYS A 107 -17.36 -5.04 8.60
N MET A 108 -16.64 -3.93 8.57
CA MET A 108 -15.86 -3.43 9.69
C MET A 108 -16.55 -2.18 10.24
N ARG A 109 -17.52 -2.37 11.13
CA ARG A 109 -18.35 -1.27 11.70
C ARG A 109 -18.03 -0.96 13.15
N ASN A 110 -17.21 -1.77 13.79
CA ASN A 110 -16.87 -1.73 15.21
C ASN A 110 -15.64 -0.87 15.54
N LEU A 111 -15.01 -0.26 14.53
CA LEU A 111 -13.86 0.63 14.68
C LEU A 111 -14.26 2.07 14.35
N PRO A 112 -13.67 3.08 15.01
CA PRO A 112 -13.92 4.47 14.66
C PRO A 112 -13.35 4.81 13.27
N PRO A 113 -13.84 5.88 12.61
CA PRO A 113 -13.15 6.41 11.43
C PRO A 113 -11.76 6.94 11.81
N THR A 114 -10.84 6.93 10.85
CA THR A 114 -9.50 7.50 11.05
C THR A 114 -9.59 9.01 11.22
N SER A 115 -9.04 9.51 12.32
CA SER A 115 -8.97 10.95 12.56
C SER A 115 -7.96 11.63 11.64
N LEU A 116 -8.21 12.91 11.32
CA LEU A 116 -7.25 13.73 10.57
C LEU A 116 -5.87 13.77 11.24
N LYS A 117 -5.85 13.88 12.58
CA LYS A 117 -4.62 13.85 13.38
C LYS A 117 -3.79 12.59 13.18
N ALA A 118 -4.44 11.42 13.03
CA ALA A 118 -3.73 10.18 12.75
C ALA A 118 -3.05 10.20 11.37
N LEU A 119 -3.69 10.78 10.36
CA LEU A 119 -3.11 10.95 9.02
C LEU A 119 -1.94 11.94 9.05
N GLU A 120 -2.05 13.05 9.80
CA GLU A 120 -0.97 14.00 9.99
C GLU A 120 0.24 13.36 10.66
N ILE A 121 0.03 12.58 11.73
CA ILE A 121 1.10 11.83 12.40
C ILE A 121 1.77 10.85 11.44
N ALA A 122 0.98 10.10 10.65
CA ALA A 122 1.52 9.17 9.68
C ALA A 122 2.41 9.85 8.64
N ARG A 123 1.95 11.00 8.11
CA ARG A 123 2.75 11.85 7.21
C ARG A 123 4.06 12.28 7.86
N GLN A 124 4.03 12.79 9.10
CA GLN A 124 5.25 13.23 9.80
C GLN A 124 6.24 12.08 10.00
N ILE A 125 5.75 10.89 10.36
CA ILE A 125 6.59 9.69 10.51
C ILE A 125 7.22 9.29 9.18
N ALA A 126 6.47 9.34 8.08
CA ALA A 126 6.97 8.94 6.77
C ALA A 126 7.95 9.95 6.15
N MET A 127 7.89 11.22 6.55
CA MET A 127 8.81 12.26 6.09
C MET A 127 10.15 12.29 6.84
N GLY A 128 10.23 11.68 8.02
CA GLY A 128 11.45 11.57 8.83
C GLY A 128 12.29 10.34 8.49
#